data_AF-K1TBM4-F1
#
_entry.id   AF-K1TBM4-F1
#
_cell.length_a   1.000
_cell.length_b   1.000
_cell.length_c   1.000
_cell.angle_alpha   90.00
_cell.angle_beta   90.00
_cell.angle_gamma   90.00
#
_symmetry.space_group_name_H-M   'P 1'
#
loop_
_entity.id
_entity.type
_entity.pdbx_description
1 polymer ?
#
loop_
_entity_poly.entity_id
_entity_poly.type
_entity_poly.pdbx_seq_one_letter_code
_entity_poly.pdbx_strand_id
1 'polypeptide(L)' 'GFFRSFLQESAGNLKAECYIPSMVNKLIADGTASVRVLRSPAQWFGVTYKEDKPLLVANLKKMIRAGIYPEYLWR' A
#
# COMPACT_ATOMS: atom_id res chain seq x y z
N GLY A 1 -19.26 -13.38 8.70
CA GLY A 1 -18.38 -12.21 8.50
C GLY A 1 -17.30 -12.59 7.50
N PHE A 2 -16.90 -11.67 6.62
CA PHE A 2 -16.07 -11.95 5.45
C PHE A 2 -14.85 -12.84 5.73
N PHE A 3 -14.06 -12.52 6.75
CA PHE A 3 -12.86 -13.29 7.09
C PHE A 3 -13.15 -14.74 7.48
N ARG A 4 -14.25 -14.98 8.20
CA ARG A 4 -14.67 -16.34 8.59
C ARG A 4 -15.02 -17.18 7.36
N SER A 5 -15.73 -16.60 6.40
CA SER A 5 -16.07 -17.27 5.13
C SER A 5 -14.82 -17.58 4.31
N PHE A 6 -13.90 -16.60 4.19
CA PHE A 6 -12.61 -16.81 3.53
C PHE A 6 -11.82 -18.00 4.13
N LEU A 7 -11.74 -18.10 5.46
CA LEU A 7 -11.03 -19.20 6.12
C LEU A 7 -11.65 -20.57 5.81
N GLN A 8 -12.98 -20.67 5.75
CA GLN A 8 -13.69 -21.90 5.41
C GLN A 8 -13.46 -22.30 3.94
N GLU A 9 -13.55 -21.33 3.03
CA GLU A 9 -13.38 -21.54 1.59
C GLU A 9 -11.93 -21.83 1.20
N SER A 10 -10.97 -21.29 1.97
CA SER A 10 -9.53 -21.38 1.66
C SER A 10 -8.77 -22.45 2.43
N ALA A 11 -9.44 -23.22 3.31
CA ALA A 11 -8.81 -24.13 4.27
C ALA A 11 -7.83 -25.15 3.66
N GLY A 12 -7.97 -25.49 2.37
CA GLY A 12 -7.09 -26.42 1.65
C GLY A 12 -5.99 -25.76 0.80
N ASN A 13 -5.93 -24.43 0.73
CA ASN A 13 -5.01 -23.71 -0.13
C ASN A 13 -3.93 -22.97 0.68
N LEU A 14 -2.73 -23.55 0.72
CA LEU A 14 -1.58 -22.99 1.44
C LEU A 14 -1.06 -21.66 0.89
N LYS A 15 -1.48 -21.28 -0.33
CA LYS A 15 -1.14 -20.00 -0.97
C LYS A 15 -2.29 -19.00 -0.93
N ALA A 16 -3.36 -19.28 -0.18
CA ALA A 16 -4.48 -18.36 -0.10
C ALA A 16 -4.06 -17.05 0.60
N GLU A 17 -4.36 -15.92 -0.04
CA GLU A 17 -4.12 -14.59 0.51
C GLU A 17 -5.46 -13.88 0.72
N CYS A 18 -5.67 -13.34 1.92
CA CYS A 18 -6.86 -12.55 2.25
C CYS A 18 -6.61 -11.08 1.92
N TYR A 19 -6.92 -10.66 0.70
CA TYR A 19 -6.66 -9.29 0.25
C TYR A 19 -7.61 -8.27 0.90
N ILE A 20 -7.01 -7.22 1.49
CA ILE A 20 -7.74 -6.06 2.02
C ILE A 20 -8.67 -5.43 0.95
N PRO A 21 -8.22 -5.20 -0.31
CA PRO A 21 -9.09 -4.66 -1.36
C PRO A 21 -10.38 -5.48 -1.56
N SER A 22 -10.31 -6.81 -1.51
CA SER A 22 -11.47 -7.68 -1.71
C SER A 22 -12.48 -7.53 -0.58
N MET A 23 -12.01 -7.47 0.67
CA MET A 23 -12.88 -7.22 1.83
C MET A 23 -13.54 -5.85 1.73
N VAL A 24 -12.77 -4.80 1.46
CA VAL A 24 -13.28 -3.44 1.35
C VAL A 24 -14.32 -3.34 0.25
N ASN A 25 -14.06 -3.93 -0.93
CA ASN A 25 -15.00 -3.96 -2.04
C ASN A 25 -16.31 -4.66 -1.66
N LYS A 26 -16.25 -5.78 -0.93
CA LYS A 26 -17.45 -6.45 -0.43
C LYS A 26 -18.25 -5.55 0.51
N LEU A 27 -17.61 -4.90 1.47
CA LEU A 27 -18.30 -4.04 2.43
C LEU A 27 -19.03 -2.88 1.74
N ILE A 28 -18.42 -2.31 0.70
CA ILE A 28 -19.04 -1.29 -0.16
C ILE A 28 -20.23 -1.88 -0.92
N ALA A 29 -20.06 -3.04 -1.58
CA ALA A 29 -21.11 -3.70 -2.37
C ALA A 29 -22.32 -4.13 -1.51
N ASP A 30 -22.07 -4.60 -0.30
CA ASP A 30 -23.10 -5.00 0.68
C ASP A 30 -23.77 -3.76 1.34
N GLY A 31 -23.32 -2.54 1.05
CA GLY A 31 -23.85 -1.30 1.63
C GLY A 31 -23.55 -1.11 3.12
N THR A 32 -22.61 -1.89 3.66
CA THR A 32 -22.27 -1.91 5.11
C THR A 32 -21.15 -0.96 5.47
N ALA A 33 -20.42 -0.43 4.49
CA ALA A 33 -19.40 0.60 4.67
C ALA A 33 -19.37 1.57 3.49
N SER A 34 -18.83 2.78 3.72
CA SER A 34 -18.47 3.73 2.68
C SER A 34 -16.99 4.11 2.80
N VAL A 35 -16.33 4.36 1.66
CA VAL A 35 -14.91 4.72 1.61
C VAL A 35 -14.76 6.08 0.94
N ARG A 36 -14.15 7.02 1.65
CA ARG A 36 -13.80 8.33 1.11
C ARG A 36 -12.37 8.33 0.60
N VAL A 37 -12.19 8.62 -0.68
CA VAL A 37 -10.86 8.74 -1.30
C VAL A 37 -10.29 10.13 -1.02
N LEU A 38 -9.17 10.20 -0.32
CA LEU A 38 -8.46 11.45 -0.03
C LEU A 38 -7.36 11.66 -1.07
N ARG A 39 -7.30 12.86 -1.67
CA ARG A 39 -6.24 13.24 -2.61
C ARG A 39 -5.06 13.82 -1.84
N SER A 40 -3.84 13.43 -2.22
CA SER A 40 -2.60 13.98 -1.70
C SER A 40 -1.74 14.50 -2.86
N PRO A 41 -1.07 15.66 -2.73
CA PRO A 41 -0.10 16.13 -3.71
C PRO A 41 1.23 15.34 -3.64
N ALA A 42 1.41 14.50 -2.61
CA ALA A 42 2.60 13.69 -2.48
C ALA A 42 2.68 12.62 -3.56
N GLN A 43 3.86 12.47 -4.15
CA GLN A 43 4.13 11.41 -5.12
C GLN A 43 4.63 10.17 -4.38
N TRP A 44 4.02 9.02 -4.66
CA TRP A 44 4.50 7.73 -4.15
C TRP A 44 5.68 7.25 -5.00
N PHE A 45 6.71 6.75 -4.33
CA PHE A 45 7.85 6.08 -4.94
C PHE A 45 8.03 4.72 -4.29
N GLY A 46 8.21 3.69 -5.10
CA GLY A 46 8.50 2.33 -4.66
C GLY A 46 9.53 1.68 -5.56
N VAL A 47 10.09 0.56 -5.09
CA VAL A 47 10.97 -0.29 -5.88
C VAL A 47 10.23 -1.59 -6.12
N THR A 48 9.72 -1.77 -7.34
CA THR A 48 9.09 -3.03 -7.76
C THR A 48 10.13 -3.89 -8.47
N TYR A 49 11.00 -3.26 -9.26
CA TYR A 49 12.15 -3.89 -9.91
C TYR A 49 13.47 -3.21 -9.51
N LYS A 50 14.60 -3.89 -9.73
CA LYS A 50 15.92 -3.37 -9.32
C LYS A 50 16.25 -2.05 -10.02
N GLU A 51 15.75 -1.88 -11.23
CA GLU A 51 15.93 -0.74 -12.12
C GLU A 51 15.22 0.52 -11.62
N ASP A 52 14.26 0.42 -10.69
CA ASP A 52 13.59 1.57 -10.08
C ASP A 52 14.48 2.30 -9.06
N LYS A 53 15.48 1.60 -8.51
CA LYS A 53 16.34 2.08 -7.43
C LYS A 53 17.09 3.37 -7.77
N PRO A 54 17.75 3.52 -8.94
CA PRO A 54 18.45 4.76 -9.29
C PRO A 54 17.53 5.98 -9.30
N LEU A 55 16.30 5.84 -9.80
CA LEU A 55 15.31 6.92 -9.84
C LEU A 55 14.85 7.29 -8.43
N LEU A 56 14.55 6.31 -7.57
CA LEU A 56 14.20 6.55 -6.17
C LEU A 56 15.30 7.33 -5.43
N VAL A 57 16.55 6.88 -5.56
CA VAL A 57 17.70 7.52 -4.89
C VAL A 57 17.91 8.95 -5.39
N ALA A 58 17.76 9.19 -6.70
CA ALA A 58 17.87 10.53 -7.27
C ALA A 58 16.81 11.49 -6.70
N ASN A 59 15.56 11.01 -6.58
CA ASN A 59 14.47 11.80 -5.99
C ASN A 59 14.70 12.09 -4.50
N LEU A 60 15.13 11.10 -3.70
CA LEU A 60 15.48 11.31 -2.29
C LEU A 60 16.59 12.35 -2.12
N LYS A 61 17.67 12.25 -2.90
CA LYS A 61 18.77 13.24 -2.90
C LYS A 61 18.29 14.63 -3.28
N LYS A 62 17.31 14.75 -4.19
CA LYS A 62 16.69 16.03 -4.53
C LYS A 62 15.92 16.60 -3.33
N MET A 63 15.15 15.77 -2.63
CA MET A 63 14.37 16.20 -1.45
C MET A 63 15.27 16.62 -0.28
N ILE A 64 16.37 15.91 -0.04
CA ILE A 64 17.37 16.30 0.97
C ILE A 64 18.04 17.63 0.60
N ARG A 65 18.49 17.80 -0.65
CA ARG A 65 19.07 19.08 -1.11
C ARG A 65 18.09 20.24 -1.05
N ALA A 66 16.80 19.97 -1.21
CA ALA A 66 15.73 20.95 -1.05
C ALA A 66 15.36 21.23 0.42
N GLY A 67 16.02 20.57 1.39
CA GLY A 67 15.75 20.74 2.82
C GLY A 67 14.45 20.13 3.31
N ILE A 68 13.76 19.32 2.49
CA ILE A 68 12.50 18.67 2.88
C ILE A 68 12.75 17.58 3.94
N TYR A 69 13.89 16.90 3.82
CA TYR A 69 14.34 15.90 4.78
C TYR A 69 15.80 16.16 5.19
N PRO A 70 16.17 15.86 6.45
CA PRO A 70 17.57 15.84 6.84
C PRO A 70 18.30 14.67 6.18
N GLU A 71 19.61 14.78 6.04
CA GLU A 71 20.44 13.70 5.49
C GLU A 71 20.41 12.43 6.37
N TYR A 72 20.25 12.60 7.68
CA TYR A 72 20.14 11.51 8.66
C TYR A 72 18.85 11.68 9.47
N LEU A 73 17.92 10.73 9.33
CA LEU A 73 16.63 10.76 10.05
C LEU A 73 16.75 10.30 11.51
N TRP A 74 17.67 9.39 11.80
CA TRP A 74 17.86 8.77 13.11
C TRP A 74 19.37 8.71 13.41
N ARG A 75 19.78 9.15 14.59
CA ARG A 75 21.15 9.07 15.11
C ARG A 75 21.14 8.38 16.46
#